data_AF-A0A8S3EP37-F1
#
_entry.id   AF-A0A8S3EP37-F1
#
_cell.length_a   1.000
_cell.length_b   1.000
_cell.length_c   1.000
_cell.angle_alpha   90.00
_cell.angle_beta   90.00
_cell.angle_gamma   90.00
#
_symmetry.space_group_name_H-M   'P 1'
#
loop_
_entity.id
_entity.type
_entity.pdbx_description
1 polymer ?
#
loop_
_entity_poly.entity_id
_entity_poly.type
_entity_poly.pdbx_seq_one_letter_code
_entity_poly.pdbx_strand_id
1 'polypeptide(L)'
;MFDTGSTKSFINKTALARTKHLPLDKNKQQYVMADGYTKFEVNGTVKIFIELNHIKTNIIVGVVNSLCMDCILGMDYLNKYKINLNNKHKQVQIYTPTDTTTLPMENHVPKTRTVCRLVQFIYLGPYQERKVKIRSSVFSGQLLFSPAYRLLKIQGLMITYSLICFQNYETWISIYNPTYKPCYLYENAIVGVATSLDSSMNISTVLNLNIKEKNDNDYTHSLTNNSEHNIHTLSQHMQDPQQLNDLIIILNKHHPLFDTSTITIAETPTPHTICTGDNPPTTSRPYPQTIEKQNATFDIIQQMLKHKQIRASHSQYSAPILLIKKRDGAYRFIVDYRKLNNITIQDNYPLPNLEQTIQMVGGHQYYTKLDLRSGYFQIPILDKDKHKTAFITVHGLYEFNVLAQGLKNSPPSFQRIMSNLLLPCKNFCLVYL
;
A
#
# COMPACT_ATOMS: atom_id res chain seq x y z
N MET A 1 12.82 17.40 16.41
CA MET A 1 13.70 18.08 15.44
C MET A 1 14.70 18.94 16.20
N PHE A 2 15.94 19.01 15.75
CA PHE A 2 16.92 20.01 16.23
C PHE A 2 16.74 21.29 15.42
N ASP A 3 16.56 22.42 16.08
CA ASP A 3 16.28 23.70 15.42
C ASP A 3 17.21 24.79 15.95
N THR A 4 18.13 25.24 15.10
CA THR A 4 19.05 26.33 15.45
C THR A 4 18.40 27.71 15.40
N GLY A 5 17.22 27.85 14.78
CA GLY A 5 16.46 29.09 14.70
C GLY A 5 15.61 29.38 15.94
N SER A 6 15.36 28.35 16.77
CA SER A 6 14.59 28.51 18.01
C SER A 6 15.51 28.68 19.22
N THR A 7 15.32 29.74 20.00
CA THR A 7 16.10 29.94 21.25
C THR A 7 15.69 28.99 22.36
N LYS A 8 14.48 28.43 22.29
CA LYS A 8 13.85 27.60 23.33
C LYS A 8 13.26 26.32 22.75
N SER A 9 13.15 25.30 23.59
CA SER A 9 12.57 24.01 23.20
C SER A 9 11.07 23.95 23.49
N PHE A 10 10.30 23.36 22.58
CA PHE A 10 8.84 23.29 22.64
C PHE A 10 8.32 21.89 22.33
N ILE A 11 7.18 21.53 22.91
CA ILE A 11 6.48 20.26 22.65
C ILE A 11 5.00 20.51 22.36
N ASN A 12 4.46 19.77 21.38
CA ASN A 12 3.03 19.78 21.10
C ASN A 12 2.26 19.12 22.26
N LYS A 13 1.17 19.73 22.71
CA LYS A 13 0.30 19.18 23.77
C LYS A 13 -0.17 17.75 23.48
N THR A 14 -0.46 17.43 22.21
CA THR A 14 -0.84 16.07 21.79
C THR A 14 0.30 15.06 21.86
N ALA A 15 1.54 15.51 21.63
CA ALA A 15 2.74 14.69 21.81
C ALA A 15 3.05 14.47 23.29
N LEU A 16 2.93 15.50 24.12
CA LEU A 16 3.12 15.41 25.57
C LEU A 16 2.18 14.38 26.22
N ALA A 17 0.93 14.30 25.77
CA ALA A 17 -0.04 13.32 26.27
C ALA A 17 0.41 11.85 26.06
N ARG A 18 1.35 11.60 25.14
CA ARG A 18 1.88 10.27 24.82
C ARG A 18 3.20 9.96 25.54
N THR A 19 3.74 10.89 26.34
CA THR A 19 5.05 10.76 26.99
C THR A 19 4.96 10.76 28.52
N LYS A 20 5.97 10.18 29.18
CA LYS A 20 6.13 10.31 30.63
C LYS A 20 6.71 11.70 30.94
N HIS A 21 6.00 12.50 31.73
CA HIS A 21 6.37 13.87 32.07
C HIS A 21 5.97 14.23 33.51
N LEU A 22 6.62 15.25 34.05
CA LEU A 22 6.20 15.87 35.31
C LEU A 22 4.94 16.73 35.11
N PRO A 23 4.21 17.11 36.17
CA PRO A 23 3.04 17.99 36.05
C PRO A 23 3.38 19.31 35.33
N LEU A 24 2.42 19.81 34.56
CA LEU A 24 2.55 21.08 33.83
C LEU A 24 2.60 22.26 34.81
N ASP A 25 3.67 23.04 34.77
CA ASP A 25 3.74 24.34 35.44
C ASP A 25 3.05 25.39 34.55
N LYS A 26 1.91 25.93 35.02
CA LYS A 26 1.07 26.88 34.27
C LYS A 26 1.50 28.35 34.39
N ASN A 27 2.70 28.63 34.90
CA ASN A 27 3.24 29.97 34.90
C ASN A 27 3.33 30.52 33.45
N LYS A 28 2.57 31.58 33.14
CA LYS A 28 2.47 32.18 31.80
C LYS A 28 3.80 32.87 31.44
N GLN A 29 4.70 32.14 30.79
CA GLN A 29 5.84 32.74 30.10
C GLN A 29 5.43 33.14 28.68
N GLN A 30 5.61 34.41 28.33
CA GLN A 30 5.39 34.89 26.96
C GLN A 30 6.67 34.72 26.16
N TYR A 31 6.56 34.06 25.02
CA TYR A 31 7.64 33.92 24.05
C TYR A 31 7.28 34.74 22.80
N VAL A 32 8.30 35.26 22.12
CA VAL A 32 8.14 36.07 20.90
C VAL A 32 8.84 35.32 19.76
N MET A 33 8.22 35.31 18.59
CA MET A 33 8.81 34.74 17.38
C MET A 33 10.02 35.55 16.90
N ALA A 34 10.75 35.02 15.92
CA ALA A 34 11.93 35.68 15.34
C ALA A 34 11.63 37.05 14.69
N ASP A 35 10.37 37.35 14.39
CA ASP A 35 9.93 38.66 13.90
C ASP A 35 9.89 39.75 14.98
N GLY A 36 10.06 39.40 16.26
CA GLY A 36 10.07 40.35 17.39
C GLY A 36 8.70 40.89 17.80
N TYR A 37 7.62 40.52 17.12
CA TYR A 37 6.27 41.06 17.35
C TYR A 37 5.21 39.99 17.59
N THR A 38 5.34 38.82 16.95
CA THR A 38 4.34 37.76 17.08
C THR A 38 4.52 37.02 18.40
N LYS A 39 3.51 37.16 19.27
CA LYS A 39 3.46 36.44 20.54
C LYS A 39 3.08 34.98 20.33
N PHE A 40 3.83 34.09 20.95
CA PHE A 40 3.60 32.65 20.92
C PHE A 40 2.94 32.20 22.22
N GLU A 41 1.71 31.68 22.12
CA GLU A 41 0.94 31.27 23.30
C GLU A 41 1.43 29.91 23.82
N VAL A 42 1.99 29.92 25.03
CA VAL A 42 2.51 28.72 25.70
C VAL A 42 1.62 28.40 26.90
N ASN A 43 1.08 27.19 26.93
CA ASN A 43 0.14 26.71 27.94
C ASN A 43 0.81 26.50 29.32
N GLY A 44 2.14 26.41 29.34
CA GLY A 44 2.95 26.16 30.53
C GLY A 44 4.29 25.52 30.15
N THR A 45 5.11 25.22 31.15
CA THR A 45 6.37 24.50 30.95
C THR A 45 6.35 23.14 31.64
N VAL A 46 7.08 22.19 31.07
CA VAL A 46 7.14 20.83 31.60
C VAL A 46 8.52 20.23 31.37
N LYS A 47 9.02 19.47 32.35
CA LYS A 47 10.25 18.71 32.19
C LYS A 47 9.94 17.38 31.49
N ILE A 48 10.60 17.16 30.36
CA ILE A 48 10.54 15.90 29.60
C ILE A 48 11.90 15.20 29.61
N PHE A 49 11.85 13.89 29.45
CA PHE A 49 13.02 13.04 29.25
C PHE A 49 13.09 12.64 27.78
N ILE A 50 14.28 12.72 27.21
CA ILE A 50 14.54 12.42 25.81
C ILE A 50 15.59 11.31 25.79
N GLU A 51 15.31 10.23 25.09
CA GLU A 51 16.23 9.12 24.87
C GLU A 51 16.65 9.12 23.40
N LEU A 52 17.94 9.32 23.16
CA LEU A 52 18.56 9.31 21.83
C LEU A 52 19.58 8.16 21.82
N ASN A 53 19.21 7.04 21.20
CA ASN A 53 19.93 5.76 21.33
C ASN A 53 20.14 5.37 22.82
N HIS A 54 21.38 5.36 23.29
CA HIS A 54 21.74 5.02 24.68
C HIS A 54 21.84 6.25 25.60
N ILE A 55 21.78 7.46 25.05
CA ILE A 55 21.85 8.70 25.84
C ILE A 55 20.46 9.07 26.34
N LYS A 56 20.34 9.20 27.66
CA LYS A 56 19.15 9.76 28.33
C LYS A 56 19.42 11.19 28.76
N THR A 57 18.72 12.14 28.16
CA THR A 57 18.78 13.57 28.48
C THR A 57 17.46 14.06 29.07
N ASN A 58 17.47 15.30 29.57
CA ASN A 58 16.25 15.97 30.02
C ASN A 58 16.29 17.46 29.74
N ILE A 59 15.12 18.03 29.48
CA ILE A 59 14.96 19.47 29.26
C ILE A 59 13.58 19.94 29.71
N ILE A 60 13.50 21.21 30.11
CA ILE A 60 12.25 21.91 30.35
C ILE A 60 11.80 22.49 29.01
N VAL A 61 10.63 22.09 28.54
CA VAL A 61 10.05 22.55 27.26
C VAL A 61 8.78 23.34 27.51
N GLY A 62 8.52 24.34 26.65
CA GLY A 62 7.22 25.01 26.58
C GLY A 62 6.18 24.12 25.90
N VAL A 63 4.98 24.05 26.46
CA VAL A 63 3.87 23.26 25.90
C VAL A 63 2.98 24.15 25.05
N VAL A 64 2.77 23.77 23.79
CA VAL A 64 1.98 24.56 22.83
C VAL A 64 0.85 23.74 22.20
N ASN A 65 -0.25 24.40 21.87
CA ASN A 65 -1.44 23.75 21.31
C ASN A 65 -1.24 23.24 19.88
N SER A 66 -0.41 23.91 19.08
CA SER A 66 -0.12 23.51 17.69
C SER A 66 1.33 23.75 17.37
N LEU A 67 2.03 22.66 17.09
CA LEU A 67 3.36 22.62 16.55
C LEU A 67 3.33 21.74 15.32
N CYS A 68 4.09 22.11 14.29
CA CYS A 68 4.15 21.41 13.02
C CYS A 68 4.82 20.02 13.09
N MET A 69 5.34 19.67 14.26
CA MET A 69 5.93 18.38 14.62
C MET A 69 5.71 18.12 16.12
N ASP A 70 6.09 16.92 16.59
CA ASP A 70 5.86 16.53 17.97
C ASP A 70 6.68 17.35 18.98
N CYS A 71 7.96 17.61 18.68
CA CYS A 71 8.87 18.37 19.55
C CYS A 71 9.98 19.07 18.77
N ILE A 72 10.26 20.33 19.15
CA ILE A 72 11.38 21.14 18.69
C ILE A 72 12.39 21.29 19.83
N LEU A 73 13.65 20.96 19.55
CA LEU A 73 14.79 21.14 20.46
C LEU A 73 15.61 22.33 19.97
N GLY A 74 15.47 23.45 20.67
CA GLY A 74 16.11 24.72 20.34
C GLY A 74 17.55 24.84 20.87
N MET A 75 18.08 26.06 20.79
CA MET A 75 19.43 26.40 21.25
C MET A 75 19.65 26.12 22.74
N ASP A 76 18.63 26.17 23.58
CA ASP A 76 18.69 25.78 24.98
C ASP A 76 19.06 24.30 25.17
N TYR A 77 18.55 23.40 24.32
CA TYR A 77 18.93 21.99 24.31
C TYR A 77 20.31 21.78 23.68
N LEU A 78 20.53 22.40 22.51
CA LEU A 78 21.76 22.26 21.73
C LEU A 78 22.98 22.71 22.53
N ASN A 79 22.90 23.86 23.20
CA ASN A 79 23.99 24.40 24.02
C ASN A 79 24.22 23.57 25.29
N LYS A 80 23.15 23.11 25.94
CA LYS A 80 23.24 22.30 27.16
C LYS A 80 23.99 20.99 26.93
N TYR A 81 23.79 20.35 25.79
CA TYR A 81 24.40 19.06 25.43
C TYR A 81 25.46 19.17 24.34
N LYS A 82 25.99 20.39 24.11
CA LYS A 82 27.04 20.72 23.14
C LYS A 82 26.86 20.03 21.78
N ILE A 83 25.65 20.04 21.25
CA ILE A 83 25.33 19.28 20.03
C ILE A 83 25.99 19.94 18.81
N ASN A 84 26.78 19.16 18.07
CA ASN A 84 27.39 19.59 16.82
C ASN A 84 26.62 19.01 15.63
N LEU A 85 26.12 19.89 14.76
CA LEU A 85 25.41 19.52 13.53
C LEU A 85 26.39 19.55 12.36
N ASN A 86 26.91 18.39 11.98
CA ASN A 86 27.81 18.24 10.85
C ASN A 86 27.02 18.04 9.55
N ASN A 87 26.70 19.15 8.89
CA ASN A 87 25.97 19.14 7.62
C ASN A 87 26.74 18.45 6.48
N LYS A 88 28.08 18.46 6.50
CA LYS A 88 28.91 17.85 5.44
C LYS A 88 28.78 16.34 5.43
N HIS A 89 28.74 15.73 6.60
CA HIS A 89 28.62 14.28 6.76
C HIS A 89 27.19 13.83 7.12
N LYS A 90 26.22 14.77 7.16
CA LYS A 90 24.83 14.55 7.60
C LYS A 90 24.76 13.84 8.96
N GLN A 91 25.49 14.34 9.94
CA GLN A 91 25.61 13.72 11.27
C GLN A 91 25.38 14.74 12.39
N VAL A 92 24.62 14.35 13.41
CA VAL A 92 24.48 15.03 14.70
C VAL A 92 25.41 14.36 15.70
N GLN A 93 26.38 15.08 16.23
CA GLN A 93 27.23 14.62 17.33
C GLN A 93 26.73 15.22 18.64
N ILE A 94 26.44 14.37 19.62
CA ILE A 94 25.96 14.78 20.94
C ILE A 94 27.08 14.49 21.94
N TYR A 95 27.53 15.53 22.64
CA TYR A 95 28.58 15.41 23.63
C TYR A 95 27.95 15.54 25.02
N THR A 96 27.88 14.42 25.73
CA THR A 96 27.55 14.40 27.16
C THR A 96 28.82 14.33 28.00
N PRO A 97 28.79 14.68 29.30
CA PRO A 97 29.97 14.57 30.16
C PRO A 97 30.56 13.15 30.23
N THR A 98 29.78 12.13 29.88
CA THR A 98 30.14 10.70 30.02
C THR A 98 30.31 9.98 28.68
N ASP A 99 29.78 10.50 27.57
CA ASP A 99 29.73 9.78 26.29
C ASP A 99 29.55 10.73 25.08
N THR A 100 30.05 10.31 23.91
CA THR A 100 29.87 11.02 22.63
C THR A 100 29.17 10.09 21.63
N THR A 101 27.96 10.45 21.21
CA THR A 101 27.18 9.67 20.22
C THR A 101 27.01 10.44 18.92
N THR A 102 27.20 9.76 17.79
CA THR A 102 26.92 10.30 16.45
C THR A 102 25.62 9.68 15.90
N LEU A 103 24.69 10.53 15.45
CA LEU A 103 23.41 10.16 14.86
C LEU A 103 23.33 10.68 13.42
N PRO A 104 22.64 10.03 12.49
CA PRO A 104 22.39 10.59 11.17
C PRO A 104 21.38 11.76 11.23
N MET A 105 21.63 12.84 10.48
CA MET A 105 20.70 13.96 10.25
C MET A 105 19.71 13.59 9.15
N GLU A 106 18.68 12.81 9.47
CA GLU A 106 17.56 12.59 8.55
C GLU A 106 16.43 13.61 8.79
N ASN A 107 15.97 14.22 7.69
CA ASN A 107 15.02 15.33 7.65
C ASN A 107 13.56 14.84 7.70
N HIS A 108 12.76 15.38 8.62
CA HIS A 108 11.31 15.46 8.49
C HIS A 108 10.89 16.94 8.62
N VAL A 109 10.43 17.56 7.52
CA VAL A 109 9.96 18.95 7.43
C VAL A 109 8.42 18.99 7.33
N PRO A 110 7.72 20.04 7.80
CA PRO A 110 6.27 20.01 7.96
C PRO A 110 5.47 20.37 6.70
N LYS A 111 4.44 19.57 6.47
CA LYS A 111 3.45 19.65 5.40
C LYS A 111 2.45 20.80 5.60
N THR A 112 2.58 21.94 4.92
CA THR A 112 1.49 22.95 4.87
C THR A 112 0.28 22.34 4.18
N ARG A 113 -0.87 22.30 4.85
CA ARG A 113 -2.12 21.69 4.37
C ARG A 113 -3.17 22.76 4.14
N THR A 114 -3.78 22.78 2.96
CA THR A 114 -4.85 23.71 2.58
C THR A 114 -6.09 22.95 2.11
N VAL A 115 -7.29 23.44 2.41
CA VAL A 115 -8.54 22.76 2.06
C VAL A 115 -8.94 23.13 0.63
N CYS A 116 -9.40 22.14 -0.15
CA CYS A 116 -9.87 22.31 -1.51
C CYS A 116 -11.40 22.16 -1.57
N ARG A 117 -12.08 23.12 -2.20
CA ARG A 117 -13.54 23.17 -2.31
C ARG A 117 -14.00 23.18 -3.77
N LEU A 118 -15.16 22.59 -4.03
CA LEU A 118 -15.77 22.55 -5.36
C LEU A 118 -16.22 23.96 -5.79
N VAL A 119 -15.95 24.36 -7.04
CA VAL A 119 -16.30 25.70 -7.54
C VAL A 119 -17.75 25.79 -8.04
N GLN A 120 -18.38 24.67 -8.39
CA GLN A 120 -19.72 24.64 -8.97
C GLN A 120 -20.45 23.37 -8.59
N PHE A 121 -21.77 23.36 -8.67
CA PHE A 121 -22.56 22.14 -8.52
C PHE A 121 -22.19 21.08 -9.57
N ILE A 122 -22.06 19.83 -9.14
CA ILE A 122 -21.72 18.70 -10.01
C ILE A 122 -22.74 17.57 -9.83
N TYR A 123 -23.34 17.18 -10.96
CA TYR A 123 -24.02 15.92 -11.12
C TYR A 123 -23.05 14.86 -11.65
N LEU A 124 -23.05 13.68 -11.03
CA LEU A 124 -22.21 12.55 -11.41
C LEU A 124 -23.08 11.28 -11.51
N GLY A 125 -23.30 10.79 -12.73
CA GLY A 125 -24.07 9.58 -12.98
C GLY A 125 -23.37 8.31 -12.48
N PRO A 126 -24.07 7.15 -12.46
CA PRO A 126 -23.47 5.86 -12.15
C PRO A 126 -22.32 5.52 -13.10
N TYR A 127 -21.21 4.98 -12.58
CA TYR A 127 -20.03 4.58 -13.35
C TYR A 127 -19.43 5.68 -14.24
N GLN A 128 -19.62 6.94 -13.86
CA GLN A 128 -19.20 8.10 -14.64
C GLN A 128 -17.99 8.79 -13.99
N GLU A 129 -17.00 9.14 -14.80
CA GLU A 129 -15.91 10.06 -14.43
C GLU A 129 -16.21 11.47 -14.93
N ARG A 130 -15.90 12.49 -14.12
CA ARG A 130 -16.00 13.90 -14.51
C ARG A 130 -14.85 14.71 -13.93
N LYS A 131 -14.29 15.59 -14.75
CA LYS A 131 -13.35 16.63 -14.31
C LYS A 131 -14.12 17.77 -13.68
N VAL A 132 -13.72 18.16 -12.48
CA VAL A 132 -14.35 19.22 -11.70
C VAL A 132 -13.31 20.25 -11.28
N LYS A 133 -13.74 21.51 -11.21
CA LYS A 133 -12.88 22.60 -10.78
C LYS A 133 -12.95 22.74 -9.26
N ILE A 134 -11.78 22.86 -8.63
CA ILE A 134 -11.63 23.09 -7.20
C ILE A 134 -10.86 24.37 -6.92
N ARG A 135 -11.19 25.03 -5.81
CA ARG A 135 -10.56 26.25 -5.31
C ARG A 135 -9.90 26.00 -3.96
N SER A 136 -8.77 26.64 -3.71
CA SER A 136 -8.09 26.65 -2.40
C SER A 136 -7.51 28.04 -2.08
N SER A 137 -6.97 28.21 -0.88
CA SER A 137 -6.30 29.46 -0.45
C SER A 137 -4.91 29.65 -1.05
N VAL A 138 -4.43 28.71 -1.87
CA VAL A 138 -3.14 28.77 -2.54
C VAL A 138 -3.29 29.51 -3.87
N PHE A 139 -2.65 30.66 -4.03
CA PHE A 139 -2.71 31.45 -5.26
C PHE A 139 -2.14 30.69 -6.47
N SER A 140 -0.93 30.16 -6.34
CA SER A 140 -0.27 29.40 -7.39
C SER A 140 0.77 28.43 -6.81
N GLY A 141 0.92 27.24 -7.40
CA GLY A 141 1.96 26.28 -7.01
C GLY A 141 1.54 24.81 -7.11
N GLN A 142 2.52 23.91 -7.05
CA GLN A 142 2.31 22.46 -7.09
C GLN A 142 2.14 21.89 -5.67
N LEU A 143 1.04 21.17 -5.43
CA LEU A 143 0.72 20.57 -4.14
C LEU A 143 0.19 19.14 -4.30
N LEU A 144 0.48 18.27 -3.34
CA LEU A 144 -0.09 16.94 -3.25
C LEU A 144 -1.52 16.99 -2.70
N PHE A 145 -2.49 16.71 -3.54
CA PHE A 145 -3.91 16.59 -3.20
C PHE A 145 -4.23 15.25 -2.56
N SER A 146 -5.03 15.29 -1.50
CA SER A 146 -5.57 14.15 -0.77
C SER A 146 -7.09 14.28 -0.71
N PRO A 147 -7.86 13.31 -1.23
CA PRO A 147 -9.32 13.38 -1.25
C PRO A 147 -9.93 13.35 0.16
N ALA A 148 -11.08 14.00 0.30
CA ALA A 148 -11.81 14.04 1.56
C ALA A 148 -12.42 12.67 1.88
N TYR A 149 -12.15 12.16 3.09
CA TYR A 149 -12.67 10.87 3.57
C TYR A 149 -14.19 10.72 3.41
N ARG A 150 -14.95 11.81 3.61
CA ARG A 150 -16.40 11.84 3.45
C ARG A 150 -16.84 11.44 2.04
N LEU A 151 -16.15 11.90 1.00
CA LEU A 151 -16.49 11.56 -0.38
C LEU A 151 -16.18 10.09 -0.69
N LEU A 152 -15.04 9.59 -0.18
CA LEU A 152 -14.62 8.20 -0.39
C LEU A 152 -15.52 7.19 0.34
N LYS A 153 -15.81 7.42 1.63
CA LYS A 153 -16.47 6.42 2.48
C LYS A 153 -17.98 6.58 2.62
N ILE A 154 -18.48 7.81 2.58
CA ILE A 154 -19.92 8.06 2.79
C ILE A 154 -20.66 8.11 1.46
N GLN A 155 -20.09 8.80 0.46
CA GLN A 155 -20.71 8.91 -0.86
C GLN A 155 -20.19 7.87 -1.87
N GLY A 156 -19.17 7.09 -1.51
CA GLY A 156 -18.63 6.02 -2.36
C GLY A 156 -17.94 6.52 -3.63
N LEU A 157 -17.61 7.81 -3.71
CA LEU A 157 -16.93 8.40 -4.85
C LEU A 157 -15.43 8.08 -4.81
N MET A 158 -14.81 7.91 -5.97
CA MET A 158 -13.38 7.72 -6.11
C MET A 158 -12.73 9.00 -6.61
N ILE A 159 -11.77 9.48 -5.85
CA ILE A 159 -10.95 10.65 -6.19
C ILE A 159 -9.51 10.27 -5.89
N THR A 160 -8.60 10.52 -6.82
CA THR A 160 -7.20 10.10 -6.69
C THR A 160 -6.41 11.08 -5.81
N TYR A 161 -5.47 10.53 -5.03
CA TYR A 161 -4.35 11.30 -4.55
C TYR A 161 -3.53 11.72 -5.77
N SER A 162 -3.29 13.01 -5.94
CA SER A 162 -2.70 13.53 -7.19
C SER A 162 -1.85 14.76 -6.91
N LEU A 163 -0.85 15.00 -7.77
CA LEU A 163 -0.14 16.28 -7.78
C LEU A 163 -0.96 17.29 -8.56
N ILE A 164 -1.41 18.36 -7.91
CA ILE A 164 -2.22 19.41 -8.54
C ILE A 164 -1.45 20.72 -8.58
N CYS A 165 -1.61 21.47 -9.67
CA CYS A 165 -1.04 22.80 -9.82
C CYS A 165 -2.15 23.84 -9.74
N PHE A 166 -2.10 24.71 -8.73
CA PHE A 166 -3.01 25.84 -8.63
C PHE A 166 -2.55 26.98 -9.54
N GLN A 167 -3.52 27.58 -10.22
CA GLN A 167 -3.37 28.83 -10.97
C GLN A 167 -4.53 29.74 -10.58
N ASN A 168 -4.23 30.92 -10.05
CA ASN A 168 -5.23 31.88 -9.57
C ASN A 168 -6.26 31.25 -8.61
N TYR A 169 -5.78 30.53 -7.58
CA TYR A 169 -6.58 29.85 -6.57
C TYR A 169 -7.37 28.61 -7.03
N GLU A 170 -7.33 28.25 -8.32
CA GLU A 170 -8.15 27.17 -8.88
C GLU A 170 -7.32 26.10 -9.59
N THR A 171 -7.84 24.88 -9.64
CA THR A 171 -7.28 23.77 -10.40
C THR A 171 -8.35 22.73 -10.72
N TRP A 172 -8.02 21.75 -11.56
CA TRP A 172 -8.94 20.70 -12.00
C TRP A 172 -8.56 19.36 -11.39
N ILE A 173 -9.55 18.58 -10.96
CA ILE A 173 -9.38 17.21 -10.49
C ILE A 173 -10.44 16.29 -11.11
N SER A 174 -10.13 14.99 -11.23
CA SER A 174 -11.08 13.98 -11.66
C SER A 174 -11.81 13.35 -10.48
N ILE A 175 -13.14 13.23 -10.59
CA ILE A 175 -13.99 12.47 -9.65
C ILE A 175 -14.70 11.38 -10.45
N TYR A 176 -14.60 10.14 -9.97
CA TYR A 176 -15.28 8.97 -10.52
C TYR A 176 -16.35 8.48 -9.56
N ASN A 177 -17.54 8.16 -10.08
CA ASN A 177 -18.59 7.49 -9.32
C ASN A 177 -18.62 5.99 -9.65
N PRO A 178 -18.00 5.11 -8.85
CA PRO A 178 -18.07 3.66 -9.06
C PRO A 178 -19.41 3.05 -8.62
N THR A 179 -20.32 3.84 -8.06
CA THR A 179 -21.58 3.33 -7.52
C THR A 179 -22.67 3.26 -8.59
N TYR A 180 -23.67 2.42 -8.36
CA TYR A 180 -24.85 2.29 -9.24
C TYR A 180 -25.87 3.43 -9.04
N LYS A 181 -25.63 4.37 -8.10
CA LYS A 181 -26.53 5.49 -7.80
C LYS A 181 -25.88 6.81 -8.26
N PRO A 182 -26.64 7.77 -8.81
CA PRO A 182 -26.11 9.08 -9.11
C PRO A 182 -25.72 9.83 -7.82
N CYS A 183 -24.69 10.66 -7.90
CA CYS A 183 -24.21 11.49 -6.81
C CYS A 183 -24.28 12.98 -7.16
N TYR A 184 -24.60 13.80 -6.17
CA TYR A 184 -24.70 15.25 -6.30
C TYR A 184 -23.71 15.90 -5.33
N LEU A 185 -22.81 16.71 -5.87
CA LEU A 185 -21.86 17.51 -5.10
C LEU A 185 -22.22 18.99 -5.24
N TYR A 186 -22.53 19.63 -4.13
CA TYR A 186 -22.87 21.05 -4.11
C TYR A 186 -21.63 21.93 -4.21
N GLU A 187 -21.82 23.14 -4.74
CA GLU A 187 -20.80 24.19 -4.72
C GLU A 187 -20.27 24.41 -3.29
N ASN A 188 -18.98 24.72 -3.17
CA ASN A 188 -18.24 24.88 -1.91
C ASN A 188 -18.10 23.62 -1.05
N ALA A 189 -18.57 22.45 -1.51
CA ALA A 189 -18.31 21.18 -0.83
C ALA A 189 -16.79 20.94 -0.72
N ILE A 190 -16.34 20.44 0.43
CA ILE A 190 -14.93 20.09 0.66
C ILE A 190 -14.63 18.79 -0.08
N VAL A 191 -13.71 18.87 -1.04
CA VAL A 191 -13.36 17.73 -1.90
C VAL A 191 -12.07 17.05 -1.46
N GLY A 192 -11.18 17.77 -0.78
CA GLY A 192 -9.93 17.24 -0.28
C GLY A 192 -9.04 18.30 0.36
N VAL A 193 -7.79 17.93 0.60
CA VAL A 193 -6.74 18.76 1.19
C VAL A 193 -5.50 18.71 0.30
N ALA A 194 -4.94 19.85 -0.05
CA ALA A 194 -3.69 19.98 -0.79
C ALA A 194 -2.53 20.25 0.16
N THR A 195 -1.39 19.61 -0.09
CA THR A 195 -0.21 19.65 0.80
C THR A 195 1.03 20.09 0.03
N SER A 196 1.80 21.07 0.53
CA SER A 196 3.04 21.48 -0.15
C SER A 196 4.06 20.34 -0.22
N LEU A 197 4.78 20.27 -1.34
CA LEU A 197 5.93 19.38 -1.54
C LEU A 197 7.21 20.00 -0.96
N ASP A 198 8.12 19.15 -0.49
CA ASP A 198 9.44 19.55 0.02
C ASP A 198 10.37 19.96 -1.15
N SER A 199 11.03 21.10 -1.01
CA SER A 199 11.87 21.77 -2.02
C SER A 199 13.20 21.07 -2.37
N SER A 200 13.28 19.74 -2.26
CA SER A 200 14.41 18.93 -2.74
C SER A 200 14.05 17.98 -3.88
N MET A 201 12.80 18.01 -4.33
CA MET A 201 12.35 17.29 -5.52
C MET A 201 12.36 18.25 -6.71
N ASN A 202 13.49 18.28 -7.45
CA ASN A 202 13.43 18.70 -8.85
C ASN A 202 12.61 17.65 -9.61
N ILE A 203 11.30 17.86 -9.64
CA ILE A 203 10.40 17.15 -10.54
C ILE A 203 10.48 17.89 -11.86
N SER A 204 11.19 17.31 -12.82
CA SER A 204 11.14 17.71 -14.22
C SER A 204 9.68 17.82 -14.64
N THR A 205 9.24 19.05 -14.89
CA THR A 205 7.90 19.33 -15.38
C THR A 205 7.95 19.18 -16.90
N VAL A 206 7.15 18.28 -17.47
CA VAL A 206 6.87 18.32 -18.92
C VAL A 206 6.04 19.56 -19.17
N LEU A 207 6.69 20.61 -19.68
CA LEU A 207 6.06 21.82 -20.18
C LEU A 207 5.34 21.49 -21.49
N ASN A 208 4.04 21.77 -21.52
CA ASN A 208 3.20 21.98 -22.69
C ASN A 208 3.42 21.04 -23.88
N LEU A 209 2.54 20.06 -24.01
CA LEU A 209 2.11 19.62 -25.34
C LEU A 209 0.70 20.15 -25.57
N ASN A 210 0.63 21.22 -26.37
CA ASN A 210 -0.59 21.68 -27.02
C ASN A 210 -1.22 20.49 -27.75
N ILE A 211 -2.30 19.97 -27.18
CA ILE A 211 -3.17 19.02 -27.87
C ILE A 211 -3.87 19.81 -28.98
N LYS A 212 -3.34 19.73 -30.20
CA LYS A 212 -4.17 19.94 -31.38
C LYS A 212 -5.05 18.71 -31.51
N GLU A 213 -6.35 18.92 -31.32
CA GLU A 213 -7.37 17.98 -31.74
C GLU A 213 -7.13 17.55 -33.19
N LYS A 214 -7.07 16.23 -33.43
CA LYS A 214 -7.59 15.63 -34.67
C LYS A 214 -7.74 14.11 -34.54
N ASN A 215 -9.01 13.73 -34.59
CA ASN A 215 -9.66 12.64 -35.31
C ASN A 215 -9.15 11.20 -35.13
N ASP A 216 -9.98 10.42 -34.43
CA ASP A 216 -10.50 9.10 -34.78
C ASP A 216 -9.79 8.36 -35.92
N ASN A 217 -9.04 7.33 -35.55
CA ASN A 217 -9.23 5.93 -35.95
C ASN A 217 -7.90 5.19 -35.81
N ASP A 218 -7.72 4.46 -34.71
CA ASP A 218 -7.09 3.13 -34.72
C ASP A 218 -7.19 2.51 -33.32
N TYR A 219 -7.71 1.29 -33.28
CA TYR A 219 -7.88 0.50 -32.07
C TYR A 219 -6.51 0.04 -31.54
N THR A 220 -5.88 0.85 -30.71
CA THR A 220 -4.81 0.41 -29.80
C THR A 220 -5.28 0.60 -28.38
N HIS A 221 -5.44 -0.50 -27.63
CA HIS A 221 -5.73 -0.48 -26.20
C HIS A 221 -4.75 0.46 -25.48
N SER A 222 -5.23 1.61 -25.02
CA SER A 222 -4.42 2.58 -24.31
C SER A 222 -4.10 2.06 -22.90
N LEU A 223 -2.81 2.12 -22.57
CA LEU A 223 -2.28 1.78 -21.26
C LEU A 223 -2.76 2.83 -20.25
N THR A 224 -3.02 2.40 -19.02
CA THR A 224 -3.30 3.36 -17.93
C THR A 224 -2.02 4.10 -17.53
N ASN A 225 -2.12 5.32 -16.99
CA ASN A 225 -0.93 6.07 -16.53
C ASN A 225 -0.13 5.33 -15.44
N ASN A 226 -0.77 4.46 -14.66
CA ASN A 226 -0.09 3.60 -13.68
C ASN A 226 0.78 2.53 -14.34
N SER A 227 0.35 2.00 -15.49
CA SER A 227 1.13 1.00 -16.23
C SER A 227 2.37 1.60 -16.89
N GLU A 228 2.29 2.81 -17.43
CA GLU A 228 3.48 3.50 -17.98
C GLU A 228 4.53 3.79 -16.90
N HIS A 229 4.09 4.24 -15.71
CA HIS A 229 4.99 4.47 -14.57
C HIS A 229 5.63 3.17 -14.05
N ASN A 230 4.86 2.08 -14.01
CA ASN A 230 5.38 0.77 -13.63
C ASN A 230 6.38 0.24 -14.67
N ILE A 231 6.07 0.38 -15.97
CA ILE A 231 6.97 0.00 -17.07
C ILE A 231 8.28 0.80 -17.00
N HIS A 232 8.21 2.10 -16.75
CA HIS A 232 9.38 2.95 -16.57
C HIS A 232 10.20 2.54 -15.34
N THR A 233 9.55 2.26 -14.20
CA THR A 233 10.24 1.81 -12.98
C THR A 233 10.93 0.45 -13.17
N LEU A 234 10.26 -0.48 -13.86
CA LEU A 234 10.81 -1.81 -14.16
C LEU A 234 11.98 -1.76 -15.14
N SER A 235 12.11 -0.70 -15.95
CA SER A 235 13.11 -0.59 -17.01
C SER A 235 14.27 0.38 -16.71
N GLN A 236 14.22 1.09 -15.57
CA GLN A 236 15.24 2.06 -15.11
C GLN A 236 16.68 1.51 -15.01
N HIS A 237 16.85 0.21 -14.86
CA HIS A 237 18.16 -0.43 -14.72
C HIS A 237 18.83 -0.73 -16.07
N MET A 238 18.12 -0.59 -17.19
CA MET A 238 18.68 -0.79 -18.51
C MET A 238 19.33 0.50 -19.03
N GLN A 239 20.61 0.40 -19.39
CA GLN A 239 21.43 1.52 -19.84
C GLN A 239 21.40 1.72 -21.36
N ASP A 240 21.03 0.68 -22.12
CA ASP A 240 20.95 0.72 -23.58
C ASP A 240 19.57 1.23 -24.05
N PRO A 241 19.51 2.39 -24.75
CA PRO A 241 18.26 2.95 -25.25
C PRO A 241 17.50 2.04 -26.22
N GLN A 242 18.19 1.21 -26.99
CA GLN A 242 17.56 0.33 -27.97
C GLN A 242 16.85 -0.85 -27.27
N GLN A 243 17.51 -1.48 -26.30
CA GLN A 243 16.92 -2.53 -25.46
C GLN A 243 15.72 -2.03 -24.65
N LEU A 244 15.80 -0.78 -24.16
CA LEU A 244 14.70 -0.13 -23.46
C LEU A 244 13.45 -0.01 -24.34
N ASN A 245 13.63 0.44 -25.58
CA ASN A 245 12.53 0.57 -26.53
C ASN A 245 11.91 -0.78 -26.88
N ASP A 246 12.72 -1.81 -27.11
CA ASP A 246 12.25 -3.17 -27.39
C ASP A 246 11.45 -3.76 -26.22
N LEU A 247 11.90 -3.55 -24.97
CA LEU A 247 11.16 -3.99 -23.79
C LEU A 247 9.81 -3.26 -23.66
N ILE A 248 9.78 -1.94 -23.88
CA ILE A 248 8.54 -1.16 -23.81
C ILE A 248 7.53 -1.68 -24.84
N ILE A 249 7.96 -1.98 -26.07
CA ILE A 249 7.10 -2.56 -27.11
C ILE A 249 6.47 -3.88 -26.62
N ILE A 250 7.28 -4.76 -26.02
CA ILE A 250 6.81 -6.06 -25.49
C ILE A 250 5.82 -5.85 -24.34
N LEU A 251 6.13 -4.99 -23.38
CA LEU A 251 5.27 -4.72 -22.23
C LEU A 251 3.95 -4.08 -22.63
N ASN A 252 3.96 -3.18 -23.61
CA ASN A 252 2.76 -2.58 -24.16
C ASN A 252 1.90 -3.61 -24.88
N LYS A 253 2.52 -4.46 -25.71
CA LYS A 253 1.83 -5.55 -26.43
C LYS A 253 1.14 -6.54 -25.49
N HIS A 254 1.80 -6.88 -24.38
CA HIS A 254 1.32 -7.89 -23.43
C HIS A 254 0.70 -7.31 -22.16
N HIS A 255 0.46 -6.00 -22.12
CA HIS A 255 -0.06 -5.29 -20.95
C HIS A 255 -1.30 -5.93 -20.30
N PRO A 256 -2.30 -6.45 -21.06
CA PRO A 256 -3.46 -7.10 -20.45
C PRO A 256 -3.11 -8.28 -19.53
N LEU A 257 -1.97 -8.96 -19.74
CA LEU A 257 -1.51 -10.05 -18.88
C LEU A 257 -1.04 -9.56 -17.50
N PHE A 258 -0.73 -8.27 -17.38
CA PHE A 258 -0.30 -7.63 -16.15
C PHE A 258 -1.44 -6.86 -15.45
N ASP A 259 -2.66 -6.89 -16.00
CA ASP A 259 -3.83 -6.33 -15.33
C ASP A 259 -4.19 -7.20 -14.12
N THR A 260 -3.87 -6.69 -12.94
CA THR A 260 -4.10 -7.40 -11.68
C THR A 260 -5.44 -7.08 -11.03
N SER A 261 -6.32 -6.34 -11.71
CA SER A 261 -7.63 -5.92 -11.19
C SER A 261 -8.59 -7.10 -10.99
N THR A 262 -8.42 -8.18 -11.77
CA THR A 262 -9.24 -9.38 -11.69
C THR A 262 -8.37 -10.63 -11.60
N ILE A 263 -8.74 -11.56 -10.71
CA ILE A 263 -8.12 -12.89 -10.70
C ILE A 263 -8.91 -13.72 -11.71
N THR A 264 -8.28 -14.03 -12.84
CA THR A 264 -8.83 -14.91 -13.86
C THR A 264 -8.52 -16.36 -13.52
N ILE A 265 -9.48 -17.24 -13.80
CA ILE A 265 -9.23 -18.69 -13.77
C ILE A 265 -8.51 -19.02 -15.08
N ALA A 266 -7.33 -19.61 -14.97
CA ALA A 266 -6.52 -19.99 -16.11
C ALA A 266 -7.13 -21.19 -16.84
N GLU A 267 -7.02 -21.19 -18.16
CA GLU A 267 -7.28 -22.36 -18.98
C GLU A 267 -6.07 -23.28 -18.88
N THR A 268 -6.15 -24.31 -18.04
CA THR A 268 -5.07 -25.29 -17.89
C THR A 268 -5.36 -26.56 -18.69
N PRO A 269 -4.35 -27.19 -19.33
CA PRO A 269 -4.53 -28.43 -20.08
C PRO A 269 -5.08 -29.57 -19.21
N THR A 270 -4.66 -29.59 -17.94
CA THR A 270 -5.12 -30.56 -16.95
C THR A 270 -5.55 -29.83 -15.68
N PRO A 271 -6.78 -30.00 -15.19
CA PRO A 271 -7.19 -29.48 -13.90
C PRO A 271 -6.56 -30.29 -12.76
N HIS A 272 -6.50 -29.69 -11.56
CA HIS A 272 -6.03 -30.37 -10.36
C HIS A 272 -7.03 -31.44 -9.91
N THR A 273 -6.52 -32.60 -9.51
CA THR A 273 -7.30 -33.72 -8.97
C THR A 273 -6.87 -34.06 -7.56
N ILE A 274 -7.82 -34.50 -6.72
CA ILE A 274 -7.57 -34.86 -5.33
C ILE A 274 -7.90 -36.34 -5.13
N CYS A 275 -6.87 -37.19 -5.07
CA CYS A 275 -7.05 -38.62 -4.85
C CYS A 275 -7.00 -38.96 -3.36
N THR A 276 -8.14 -39.36 -2.80
CA THR A 276 -8.27 -39.81 -1.40
C THR A 276 -8.34 -41.34 -1.27
N GLY A 277 -8.23 -42.08 -2.38
CA GLY A 277 -8.52 -43.52 -2.40
C GLY A 277 -9.94 -43.83 -1.90
N ASP A 278 -10.08 -44.94 -1.18
CA ASP A 278 -11.35 -45.40 -0.59
C ASP A 278 -11.62 -44.80 0.81
N ASN A 279 -10.87 -43.77 1.21
CA ASN A 279 -11.07 -43.15 2.52
C ASN A 279 -12.38 -42.36 2.59
N PRO A 280 -13.11 -42.43 3.72
CA PRO A 280 -14.35 -41.68 3.90
C PRO A 280 -14.11 -40.16 3.98
N PRO A 281 -15.15 -39.33 3.77
CA PRO A 281 -15.06 -37.89 3.90
C PRO A 281 -14.60 -37.42 5.28
N THR A 282 -13.73 -36.41 5.31
CA THR A 282 -13.25 -35.81 6.56
C THR A 282 -14.12 -34.63 6.97
N THR A 283 -14.62 -34.64 8.21
CA THR A 283 -15.44 -33.55 8.75
C THR A 283 -14.82 -32.90 9.98
N SER A 284 -15.07 -31.61 10.13
CA SER A 284 -14.67 -30.79 11.27
C SER A 284 -15.69 -29.70 11.55
N ARG A 285 -15.77 -29.26 12.80
CA ARG A 285 -16.60 -28.12 13.20
C ARG A 285 -15.83 -26.81 12.98
N PRO A 286 -16.51 -25.69 12.65
CA PRO A 286 -15.86 -24.40 12.54
C PRO A 286 -15.26 -24.01 13.90
N TYR A 287 -14.07 -23.40 13.88
CA TYR A 287 -13.48 -22.86 15.09
C TYR A 287 -14.27 -21.66 15.60
N PRO A 288 -14.41 -21.46 16.92
CA PRO A 288 -14.99 -20.25 17.47
C PRO A 288 -14.22 -19.00 17.02
N GLN A 289 -14.96 -17.96 16.62
CA GLN A 289 -14.38 -16.70 16.13
C GLN A 289 -15.01 -15.50 16.83
N THR A 290 -14.19 -14.47 17.05
CA THR A 290 -14.67 -13.15 17.50
C THR A 290 -15.51 -12.48 16.40
N ILE A 291 -16.39 -11.56 16.78
CA ILE A 291 -17.25 -10.82 15.84
C ILE A 291 -16.43 -10.11 14.75
N GLU A 292 -15.28 -9.53 15.11
CA GLU A 292 -14.35 -8.91 14.16
C GLU A 292 -13.89 -9.90 13.07
N LYS A 293 -13.52 -11.12 13.47
CA LYS A 293 -13.09 -12.18 12.54
C LYS A 293 -14.25 -12.72 11.70
N GLN A 294 -15.45 -12.78 12.27
CA GLN A 294 -16.64 -13.22 11.53
C GLN A 294 -17.00 -12.24 10.41
N ASN A 295 -16.92 -10.93 10.68
CA ASN A 295 -17.15 -9.90 9.67
C ASN A 295 -16.07 -9.94 8.58
N ALA A 296 -14.79 -10.04 8.96
CA ALA A 296 -13.71 -10.19 8.00
C ALA A 296 -13.84 -11.47 7.16
N THR A 297 -14.28 -12.58 7.77
CA THR A 297 -14.55 -13.84 7.04
C THR A 297 -15.66 -13.64 6.01
N PHE A 298 -16.73 -12.94 6.37
CA PHE A 298 -17.82 -12.63 5.45
C PHE A 298 -17.33 -11.84 4.23
N ASP A 299 -16.58 -10.75 4.46
CA ASP A 299 -16.06 -9.91 3.37
C ASP A 299 -15.15 -10.70 2.41
N ILE A 300 -14.28 -11.55 2.96
CA ILE A 300 -13.39 -12.42 2.17
C ILE A 300 -14.20 -13.42 1.34
N ILE A 301 -15.21 -14.07 1.92
CA ILE A 301 -16.07 -15.01 1.21
C ILE A 301 -16.81 -14.32 0.06
N GLN A 302 -17.37 -13.12 0.29
CA GLN A 302 -18.06 -12.38 -0.76
C GLN A 302 -17.13 -12.02 -1.92
N GLN A 303 -15.89 -11.64 -1.64
CA GLN A 303 -14.89 -11.40 -2.68
C GLN A 303 -14.56 -12.68 -3.45
N MET A 304 -14.29 -13.79 -2.77
CA MET A 304 -13.98 -15.07 -3.42
C MET A 304 -15.16 -15.58 -4.28
N LEU A 305 -16.41 -15.40 -3.82
CA LEU A 305 -17.62 -15.71 -4.59
C LEU A 305 -17.73 -14.82 -5.83
N LYS A 306 -17.52 -13.50 -5.69
CA LYS A 306 -17.52 -12.55 -6.82
C LYS A 306 -16.50 -12.93 -7.88
N HIS A 307 -15.32 -13.40 -7.47
CA HIS A 307 -14.26 -13.86 -8.36
C HIS A 307 -14.42 -15.32 -8.83
N LYS A 308 -15.53 -15.99 -8.48
CA LYS A 308 -15.81 -17.40 -8.81
C LYS A 308 -14.75 -18.39 -8.32
N GLN A 309 -13.92 -18.01 -7.36
CA GLN A 309 -12.89 -18.86 -6.76
C GLN A 309 -13.51 -19.96 -5.89
N ILE A 310 -14.65 -19.65 -5.27
CA ILE A 310 -15.42 -20.59 -4.45
C ILE A 310 -16.87 -20.63 -4.91
N ARG A 311 -17.60 -21.66 -4.47
CA ARG A 311 -19.05 -21.79 -4.62
C ARG A 311 -19.65 -22.37 -3.34
N ALA A 312 -20.96 -22.19 -3.14
CA ALA A 312 -21.67 -22.87 -2.06
C ALA A 312 -21.56 -24.40 -2.23
N SER A 313 -21.43 -25.12 -1.12
CA SER A 313 -21.21 -26.56 -1.13
C SER A 313 -22.28 -27.29 -0.31
N HIS A 314 -22.59 -28.52 -0.73
CA HIS A 314 -23.37 -29.51 0.02
C HIS A 314 -22.53 -30.76 0.32
N SER A 315 -21.21 -30.60 0.33
CA SER A 315 -20.25 -31.70 0.48
C SER A 315 -20.35 -32.36 1.85
N GLN A 316 -20.02 -33.66 1.87
CA GLN A 316 -19.78 -34.42 3.09
C GLN A 316 -18.41 -34.09 3.73
N TYR A 317 -17.53 -33.39 3.02
CA TYR A 317 -16.27 -32.90 3.58
C TYR A 317 -16.47 -31.56 4.29
N SER A 318 -15.73 -31.33 5.37
CA SER A 318 -15.68 -30.01 6.01
C SER A 318 -14.35 -29.76 6.71
N ALA A 319 -13.62 -28.75 6.23
CA ALA A 319 -12.41 -28.23 6.86
C ALA A 319 -12.69 -26.89 7.57
N PRO A 320 -12.22 -26.66 8.80
CA PRO A 320 -12.44 -25.40 9.49
C PRO A 320 -11.48 -24.32 8.96
N ILE A 321 -11.83 -23.04 9.18
CA ILE A 321 -11.02 -21.91 8.74
C ILE A 321 -10.40 -21.14 9.90
N LEU A 322 -9.23 -20.53 9.64
CA LEU A 322 -8.46 -19.72 10.56
C LEU A 322 -8.14 -18.36 9.90
N LEU A 323 -8.32 -17.28 10.66
CA LEU A 323 -7.90 -15.95 10.28
C LEU A 323 -6.71 -15.47 11.12
N ILE A 324 -5.63 -15.10 10.44
CA ILE A 324 -4.41 -14.55 11.05
C ILE A 324 -4.20 -13.11 10.55
N LYS A 325 -3.98 -12.15 11.46
CA LYS A 325 -3.67 -10.77 11.08
C LYS A 325 -2.27 -10.68 10.46
N LYS A 326 -2.16 -10.01 9.32
CA LYS A 326 -0.90 -9.59 8.69
C LYS A 326 -0.40 -8.29 9.35
N ARG A 327 0.86 -7.93 9.07
CA ARG A 327 1.50 -6.69 9.56
C ARG A 327 0.80 -5.42 9.07
N ASP A 328 0.21 -5.47 7.87
CA ASP A 328 -0.57 -4.39 7.25
C ASP A 328 -2.00 -4.25 7.82
N GLY A 329 -2.37 -5.11 8.78
CA GLY A 329 -3.71 -5.13 9.39
C GLY A 329 -4.74 -5.99 8.65
N ALA A 330 -4.44 -6.50 7.45
CA ALA A 330 -5.34 -7.38 6.71
C ALA A 330 -5.35 -8.80 7.28
N TYR A 331 -6.41 -9.58 7.00
CA TYR A 331 -6.49 -10.98 7.43
C TYR A 331 -5.98 -11.94 6.35
N ARG A 332 -5.21 -12.95 6.76
CA ARG A 332 -4.88 -14.13 5.96
C ARG A 332 -5.92 -15.22 6.24
N PHE A 333 -6.65 -15.57 5.18
CA PHE A 333 -7.62 -16.67 5.19
C PHE A 333 -6.89 -18.00 4.99
N ILE A 334 -7.04 -18.92 5.96
CA ILE A 334 -6.38 -20.23 5.95
C ILE A 334 -7.45 -21.29 6.18
N VAL A 335 -7.46 -22.32 5.33
CA VAL A 335 -8.28 -23.50 5.54
C VAL A 335 -7.41 -24.61 6.11
N ASP A 336 -7.86 -25.23 7.19
CA ASP A 336 -7.12 -26.30 7.84
C ASP A 336 -7.43 -27.66 7.19
N TYR A 337 -6.69 -27.97 6.14
CA TYR A 337 -6.79 -29.23 5.40
C TYR A 337 -5.98 -30.38 6.00
N ARG A 338 -5.47 -30.29 7.24
CA ARG A 338 -4.63 -31.37 7.83
C ARG A 338 -5.29 -32.74 7.77
N LYS A 339 -6.59 -32.85 8.10
CA LYS A 339 -7.33 -34.12 8.00
C LYS A 339 -7.43 -34.64 6.57
N LEU A 340 -7.79 -33.77 5.63
CA LEU A 340 -7.88 -34.12 4.21
C LEU A 340 -6.51 -34.55 3.66
N ASN A 341 -5.45 -33.82 4.01
CA ASN A 341 -4.08 -34.10 3.58
C ASN A 341 -3.59 -35.47 4.08
N ASN A 342 -4.00 -35.91 5.27
CA ASN A 342 -3.62 -37.21 5.81
C ASN A 342 -4.16 -38.37 4.98
N ILE A 343 -5.37 -38.24 4.41
CA ILE A 343 -5.98 -39.27 3.57
C ILE A 343 -5.68 -39.08 2.07
N THR A 344 -5.09 -37.94 1.69
CA THR A 344 -4.76 -37.64 0.29
C THR A 344 -3.47 -38.35 -0.09
N ILE A 345 -3.53 -39.14 -1.17
CA ILE A 345 -2.37 -39.82 -1.75
C ILE A 345 -1.38 -38.75 -2.25
N GLN A 346 -0.13 -38.88 -1.84
CA GLN A 346 0.90 -37.89 -2.14
C GLN A 346 1.27 -37.91 -3.62
N ASP A 347 1.35 -36.72 -4.22
CA ASP A 347 1.90 -36.50 -5.55
C ASP A 347 3.41 -36.22 -5.43
N ASN A 348 4.24 -37.14 -5.93
CA ASN A 348 5.70 -37.06 -5.85
C ASN A 348 6.32 -36.37 -7.07
N TYR A 349 5.60 -35.45 -7.72
CA TYR A 349 6.16 -34.66 -8.80
C TYR A 349 7.41 -33.89 -8.32
N PRO A 350 8.54 -33.95 -9.05
CA PRO A 350 9.78 -33.35 -8.60
C PRO A 350 9.66 -31.82 -8.56
N LEU A 351 9.94 -31.25 -7.41
CA LEU A 351 10.14 -29.81 -7.27
C LEU A 351 11.61 -29.49 -7.57
N PRO A 352 11.91 -28.46 -8.37
CA PRO A 352 13.27 -28.12 -8.72
C PRO A 352 14.06 -27.69 -7.48
N ASN A 353 15.27 -28.21 -7.34
CA ASN A 353 16.18 -27.76 -6.30
C ASN A 353 16.68 -26.34 -6.63
N LEU A 354 16.78 -25.48 -5.62
CA LEU A 354 17.29 -24.11 -5.77
C LEU A 354 18.69 -24.09 -6.41
N GLU A 355 19.59 -24.98 -5.99
CA GLU A 355 20.95 -25.04 -6.55
C GLU A 355 20.95 -25.42 -8.04
N GLN A 356 20.13 -26.40 -8.42
CA GLN A 356 19.97 -26.80 -9.83
C GLN A 356 19.37 -25.66 -10.66
N THR A 357 18.42 -24.92 -10.07
CA THR A 357 17.79 -23.76 -10.72
C THR A 357 18.81 -22.66 -10.98
N ILE A 358 19.66 -22.34 -9.99
CA ILE A 358 20.73 -21.34 -10.12
C ILE A 358 21.77 -21.76 -11.16
N GLN A 359 22.16 -23.04 -11.18
CA GLN A 359 23.10 -23.55 -12.18
C GLN A 359 22.55 -23.46 -13.60
N MET A 360 21.26 -23.77 -13.81
CA MET A 360 20.63 -23.70 -15.12
C MET A 360 20.51 -22.27 -15.67
N VAL A 361 20.32 -21.28 -14.80
CA VAL A 361 20.26 -19.87 -15.24
C VAL A 361 21.65 -19.22 -15.33
N GLY A 362 22.69 -19.84 -14.77
CA GLY A 362 24.04 -19.29 -14.77
C GLY A 362 24.59 -19.01 -16.17
N GLY A 363 25.48 -18.01 -16.28
CA GLY A 363 26.14 -17.65 -17.55
C GLY A 363 25.34 -16.71 -18.46
N HIS A 364 24.11 -16.33 -18.09
CA HIS A 364 23.33 -15.34 -18.82
C HIS A 364 23.61 -13.92 -18.31
N GLN A 365 23.55 -12.95 -19.22
CA GLN A 365 23.76 -11.53 -18.90
C GLN A 365 22.47 -10.85 -18.41
N TYR A 366 21.31 -11.39 -18.79
CA TYR A 366 19.99 -10.83 -18.50
C TYR A 366 19.09 -11.88 -17.86
N TYR A 367 18.36 -11.46 -16.83
CA TYR A 367 17.43 -12.31 -16.11
C TYR A 367 16.08 -11.61 -16.01
N THR A 368 14.99 -12.35 -16.22
CA THR A 368 13.62 -11.85 -16.03
C THR A 368 12.91 -12.72 -15.01
N LYS A 369 12.27 -12.07 -14.02
CA LYS A 369 11.43 -12.74 -13.03
C LYS A 369 9.98 -12.34 -13.24
N LEU A 370 9.11 -13.33 -13.40
CA LEU A 370 7.66 -13.15 -13.48
C LEU A 370 7.02 -13.78 -12.24
N ASP A 371 6.18 -13.02 -11.54
CA ASP A 371 5.45 -13.48 -10.36
C ASP A 371 3.95 -13.56 -10.66
N LEU A 372 3.36 -14.76 -10.50
CA LEU A 372 1.94 -14.95 -10.72
C LEU A 372 1.15 -14.48 -9.49
N ARG A 373 0.35 -13.43 -9.66
CA ARG A 373 -0.53 -12.94 -8.59
C ARG A 373 -1.50 -14.03 -8.15
N SER A 374 -1.31 -14.52 -6.93
CA SER A 374 -2.14 -15.58 -6.35
C SER A 374 -2.24 -16.82 -7.26
N GLY A 375 -1.12 -17.26 -7.84
CA GLY A 375 -1.08 -18.29 -8.88
C GLY A 375 -1.89 -19.56 -8.61
N TYR A 376 -1.96 -20.04 -7.35
CA TYR A 376 -2.83 -21.18 -7.01
C TYR A 376 -4.31 -20.92 -7.34
N PHE A 377 -4.84 -19.74 -7.01
CA PHE A 377 -6.25 -19.42 -7.28
C PHE A 377 -6.58 -19.21 -8.76
N GLN A 378 -5.63 -19.44 -9.67
CA GLN A 378 -5.86 -19.44 -11.10
C GLN A 378 -6.02 -20.87 -11.65
N ILE A 379 -5.48 -21.89 -10.98
CA ILE A 379 -5.51 -23.28 -11.48
C ILE A 379 -6.86 -23.92 -11.16
N PRO A 380 -7.64 -24.41 -12.13
CA PRO A 380 -8.94 -25.04 -11.86
C PRO A 380 -8.79 -26.40 -11.16
N ILE A 381 -9.74 -26.73 -10.28
CA ILE A 381 -9.93 -28.08 -9.73
C ILE A 381 -10.95 -28.81 -10.59
N LEU A 382 -10.70 -30.09 -10.85
CA LEU A 382 -11.62 -30.95 -11.60
C LEU A 382 -12.96 -31.02 -10.87
N ASP A 383 -14.07 -30.87 -11.60
CA ASP A 383 -15.39 -30.66 -10.97
C ASP A 383 -15.78 -31.77 -9.98
N LYS A 384 -15.42 -33.03 -10.31
CA LYS A 384 -15.65 -34.20 -9.44
C LYS A 384 -14.92 -34.14 -8.10
N ASP A 385 -13.83 -33.37 -7.99
CA ASP A 385 -12.98 -33.30 -6.79
C ASP A 385 -13.20 -32.02 -5.98
N LYS A 386 -13.91 -31.01 -6.50
CA LYS A 386 -14.15 -29.74 -5.81
C LYS A 386 -14.77 -29.92 -4.42
N HIS A 387 -15.73 -30.84 -4.31
CA HIS A 387 -16.42 -31.14 -3.04
C HIS A 387 -15.45 -31.55 -1.91
N LYS A 388 -14.30 -32.16 -2.22
CA LYS A 388 -13.29 -32.55 -1.22
C LYS A 388 -12.64 -31.34 -0.55
N THR A 389 -12.63 -30.19 -1.23
CA THR A 389 -12.07 -28.94 -0.71
C THR A 389 -13.04 -28.16 0.18
N ALA A 390 -14.21 -28.70 0.47
CA ALA A 390 -15.22 -28.00 1.23
C ALA A 390 -14.71 -27.54 2.60
N PHE A 391 -14.98 -26.27 2.92
CA PHE A 391 -14.62 -25.62 4.16
C PHE A 391 -15.83 -24.99 4.82
N ILE A 392 -15.86 -25.04 6.15
CA ILE A 392 -16.98 -24.60 6.97
C ILE A 392 -16.65 -23.30 7.69
N THR A 393 -17.59 -22.37 7.64
CA THR A 393 -17.56 -21.09 8.34
C THR A 393 -18.83 -20.91 9.16
N VAL A 394 -18.89 -19.86 9.98
CA VAL A 394 -20.14 -19.48 10.67
C VAL A 394 -21.25 -19.07 9.70
N HIS A 395 -20.89 -18.72 8.45
CA HIS A 395 -21.80 -18.25 7.40
C HIS A 395 -22.17 -19.33 6.39
N GLY A 396 -21.81 -20.59 6.66
CA GLY A 396 -22.14 -21.73 5.79
C GLY A 396 -20.93 -22.52 5.27
N LEU A 397 -21.22 -23.44 4.36
CA LEU A 397 -20.27 -24.37 3.75
C LEU A 397 -19.99 -23.96 2.30
N TYR A 398 -18.71 -23.90 1.96
CA TYR A 398 -18.24 -23.49 0.63
C TYR A 398 -17.14 -24.43 0.15
N GLU A 399 -16.94 -24.52 -1.16
CA GLU A 399 -15.87 -25.32 -1.77
C GLU A 399 -15.14 -24.51 -2.85
N PHE A 400 -13.89 -24.85 -3.13
CA PHE A 400 -13.09 -24.15 -4.12
C PHE A 400 -13.33 -24.69 -5.54
N ASN A 401 -13.43 -23.76 -6.49
CA ASN A 401 -13.37 -24.05 -7.93
C ASN A 401 -11.93 -24.12 -8.44
N VAL A 402 -10.99 -23.52 -7.70
CA VAL A 402 -9.59 -23.33 -8.05
C VAL A 402 -8.68 -23.88 -6.97
N LEU A 403 -7.40 -24.10 -7.28
CA LEU A 403 -6.45 -24.69 -6.36
C LEU A 403 -6.30 -23.82 -5.11
N ALA A 404 -6.48 -24.43 -3.94
CA ALA A 404 -6.43 -23.74 -2.67
C ALA A 404 -5.05 -23.88 -2.00
N GLN A 405 -4.71 -22.89 -1.18
CA GLN A 405 -3.57 -22.99 -0.27
C GLN A 405 -3.86 -24.03 0.83
N GLY A 406 -2.82 -24.78 1.22
CA GLY A 406 -2.89 -25.75 2.32
C GLY A 406 -3.24 -27.18 1.91
N LEU A 407 -3.61 -27.45 0.65
CA LEU A 407 -3.75 -28.83 0.16
C LEU A 407 -2.37 -29.45 -0.08
N LYS A 408 -2.23 -30.73 0.26
CA LYS A 408 -0.98 -31.50 0.16
C LYS A 408 -0.34 -31.44 -1.22
N ASN A 409 -1.15 -31.59 -2.26
CA ASN A 409 -0.70 -31.70 -3.64
C ASN A 409 -0.81 -30.39 -4.44
N SER A 410 -1.04 -29.24 -3.77
CA SER A 410 -1.06 -27.93 -4.45
C SER A 410 0.28 -27.57 -5.09
N PRO A 411 1.42 -27.59 -4.36
CA PRO A 411 2.72 -27.31 -4.97
C PRO A 411 3.09 -28.24 -6.14
N PRO A 412 3.04 -29.59 -6.02
CA PRO A 412 3.42 -30.47 -7.12
C PRO A 412 2.49 -30.34 -8.34
N SER A 413 1.20 -30.11 -8.13
CA SER A 413 0.27 -29.90 -9.25
C SER A 413 0.55 -28.59 -9.99
N PHE A 414 0.79 -27.50 -9.26
CA PHE A 414 1.15 -26.23 -9.87
C PHE A 414 2.47 -26.34 -10.63
N GLN A 415 3.49 -26.97 -10.02
CA GLN A 415 4.78 -27.19 -10.68
C GLN A 415 4.62 -28.01 -11.98
N ARG A 416 3.85 -29.10 -11.96
CA ARG A 416 3.60 -29.93 -13.15
C ARG A 416 2.92 -29.16 -14.27
N ILE A 417 1.87 -28.41 -13.94
CA ILE A 417 1.12 -27.61 -14.92
C ILE A 417 2.05 -26.57 -15.55
N MET A 418 2.78 -25.81 -14.72
CA MET A 418 3.71 -24.78 -15.20
C MET A 418 4.87 -25.37 -16.00
N SER A 419 5.42 -26.52 -15.59
CA SER A 419 6.48 -27.23 -16.32
C SER A 419 6.02 -27.66 -17.72
N ASN A 420 4.79 -28.15 -17.84
CA ASN A 420 4.21 -28.55 -19.12
C ASN A 420 3.93 -27.33 -20.02
N LEU A 421 3.35 -26.26 -19.45
CA LEU A 421 3.07 -25.02 -20.18
C LEU A 421 4.34 -24.36 -20.72
N LEU A 422 5.43 -24.40 -19.95
CA LEU A 422 6.70 -23.78 -20.30
C LEU A 422 7.70 -24.73 -20.95
N LEU A 423 7.28 -25.97 -21.26
CA LEU A 423 8.12 -26.95 -21.93
C LEU A 423 8.73 -26.41 -23.25
N PRO A 424 8.01 -25.66 -24.10
CA PRO A 424 8.60 -25.05 -25.29
C PRO A 424 9.72 -24.04 -25.00
N CYS A 425 9.73 -23.47 -23.79
CA CYS A 425 10.68 -22.44 -23.36
C CYS A 425 11.71 -22.97 -22.35
N LYS A 426 11.77 -24.28 -22.11
CA LYS A 426 12.58 -24.91 -21.05
C LYS A 426 14.08 -24.56 -21.11
N ASN A 427 14.59 -24.21 -22.30
CA ASN A 427 16.00 -23.86 -22.50
C ASN A 427 16.39 -22.51 -21.86
N PHE A 428 15.44 -21.62 -21.59
CA PHE A 428 15.70 -20.28 -21.05
C PHE A 428 14.70 -19.84 -19.97
N CYS A 429 13.69 -20.67 -19.67
CA CYS A 429 12.65 -20.39 -18.68
C CYS A 429 12.56 -21.53 -17.67
N LEU A 430 12.57 -21.17 -16.38
CA LEU A 430 12.43 -22.11 -15.27
C LEU A 430 11.29 -21.67 -14.36
N VAL A 431 10.60 -22.66 -13.81
CA VAL A 431 9.52 -22.46 -12.85
C VAL A 431 10.04 -22.87 -11.48
N TYR A 432 9.89 -21.99 -10.52
CA TYR A 432 10.21 -22.24 -9.12
C TYR A 432 9.06 -21.76 -8.23
N LEU A 433 8.87 -22.43 -7.09
CA LEU A 433 7.68 -22.32 -6.22
C LEU A 433 8.05 -21.95 -4.78
#